data_AF-A0A1V5C1U8-F1
#
_entry.id   AF-A0A1V5C1U8-F1
#
_cell.length_a   1.000
_cell.length_b   1.000
_cell.length_c   1.000
_cell.angle_alpha   90.00
_cell.angle_beta   90.00
_cell.angle_gamma   90.00
#
_symmetry.space_group_name_H-M   'P 1'
#
loop_
_entity.id
_entity.type
_entity.pdbx_description
1 polymer ?
#
loop_
_entity_poly.entity_id
_entity_poly.type
_entity_poly.pdbx_seq_one_letter_code
_entity_poly.pdbx_strand_id
1 'polypeptide(L)'
;MKERVLGKWLLAVLSVVLGGALIVTVAGCGGGGGSGQGQDAASLPPDPGEAGKQTLEGIDSDNDGVRDDLQRYIILTYSDTPTRQALAQYAKAQQSMILSSGSAEQSLNSANEIVRSVECIAFTRPDDFSQVIDAARAELLNTEARIRAFVAANTHVSGMVFTMTDSEELANSCK
;
A
#
# COMPACT_ATOMS: atom_id res chain seq x y z
N MET A 1 -2.70 43.54 39.93
CA MET A 1 -3.59 43.99 41.01
C MET A 1 -4.98 43.45 40.74
N LYS A 2 -5.46 42.54 41.60
CA LYS A 2 -6.84 42.14 41.98
C LYS A 2 -7.95 42.03 40.92
N GLU A 3 -8.87 41.08 40.93
CA GLU A 3 -9.19 39.83 41.66
C GLU A 3 -10.39 39.25 40.86
N ARG A 4 -10.50 37.92 40.76
CA ARG A 4 -11.68 37.21 40.24
C ARG A 4 -12.74 37.13 41.34
N VAL A 5 -14.03 37.21 41.01
CA VAL A 5 -15.11 36.82 41.94
C VAL A 5 -15.98 35.74 41.31
N LEU A 6 -15.90 34.56 41.92
CA LEU A 6 -16.73 33.38 41.71
C LEU A 6 -18.15 33.62 42.23
N GLY A 7 -19.16 33.13 41.49
CA GLY A 7 -20.51 32.88 42.00
C GLY A 7 -20.76 31.39 42.17
N LYS A 8 -20.85 30.92 43.42
CA LYS A 8 -21.28 29.58 43.83
C LYS A 8 -22.41 29.76 44.86
N TRP A 9 -23.62 29.31 44.54
CA TRP A 9 -24.71 29.00 45.49
C TRP A 9 -25.55 27.88 44.85
N LEU A 10 -25.41 26.60 45.25
CA LEU A 10 -26.14 25.89 46.32
C LEU A 10 -27.67 25.83 46.12
N LEU A 11 -28.23 24.67 45.71
CA LEU A 11 -28.93 23.72 46.59
C LEU A 11 -29.64 22.60 45.82
N ALA A 12 -29.76 21.45 46.49
CA ALA A 12 -30.20 20.14 46.01
C ALA A 12 -31.69 19.84 46.26
N VAL A 13 -32.10 18.61 45.89
CA VAL A 13 -33.20 17.73 46.41
C VAL A 13 -33.99 17.14 45.22
N LEU A 14 -33.66 15.93 44.79
CA LEU A 14 -34.22 14.61 45.19
C LEU A 14 -35.63 14.34 44.63
N SER A 15 -35.72 13.39 43.69
CA SER A 15 -36.90 12.55 43.46
C SER A 15 -36.48 11.25 42.80
N VAL A 16 -36.55 10.17 43.58
CA VAL A 16 -36.44 8.77 43.17
C VAL A 16 -37.82 8.32 42.72
N VAL A 17 -37.99 7.79 41.50
CA VAL A 17 -39.02 6.78 41.21
C VAL A 17 -38.53 5.79 40.15
N LEU A 18 -38.79 4.53 40.47
CA LEU A 18 -38.61 3.24 39.79
C LEU A 18 -38.90 3.19 38.28
N GLY A 19 -38.15 2.32 37.61
CA GLY A 19 -38.75 1.19 36.89
C GLY A 19 -38.81 1.29 35.37
N GLY A 20 -38.26 0.27 34.69
CA GLY A 20 -38.57 -0.02 33.30
C GLY A 20 -37.36 -0.46 32.49
N ALA A 21 -37.11 -1.77 32.45
CA ALA A 21 -36.25 -2.38 31.45
C ALA A 21 -36.85 -2.15 30.06
N LEU A 22 -36.09 -1.51 29.15
CA LEU A 22 -36.40 -1.47 27.73
C LEU A 22 -35.26 -2.15 26.97
N ILE A 23 -35.60 -3.30 26.40
CA ILE A 23 -34.78 -4.09 25.48
C ILE A 23 -34.56 -3.27 24.20
N VAL A 24 -33.31 -3.02 23.82
CA VAL A 24 -32.96 -2.52 22.48
C VAL A 24 -32.34 -3.68 21.70
N THR A 25 -33.05 -4.09 20.65
CA THR A 25 -32.64 -5.10 19.69
C THR A 25 -31.76 -4.51 18.58
N VAL A 26 -30.66 -5.23 18.30
CA VAL A 26 -29.95 -5.40 17.02
C VAL A 26 -29.47 -4.13 16.30
N ALA A 27 -28.17 -3.86 16.42
CA ALA A 27 -27.38 -3.18 15.39
C ALA A 27 -26.53 -4.24 14.67
N GLY A 28 -26.80 -4.43 13.37
CA GLY A 28 -26.15 -5.43 12.53
C GLY A 28 -24.67 -5.14 12.29
N CYS A 29 -23.86 -6.21 12.30
CA CYS A 29 -22.48 -6.18 11.84
C CYS A 29 -22.49 -6.21 10.31
N GLY A 30 -22.56 -5.03 9.68
CA GLY A 30 -22.31 -4.86 8.26
C GLY A 30 -20.82 -5.00 7.98
N GLY A 31 -20.36 -6.23 7.78
CA GLY A 31 -19.02 -6.52 7.28
C GLY A 31 -18.93 -6.14 5.80
N GLY A 32 -18.55 -4.89 5.53
CA GLY A 32 -18.18 -4.43 4.20
C GLY A 32 -16.92 -5.14 3.73
N GLY A 33 -17.09 -6.20 2.94
CA GLY A 33 -16.03 -6.75 2.11
C GLY A 33 -15.68 -5.73 1.04
N GLY A 34 -14.59 -4.99 1.25
CA GLY A 34 -13.96 -4.20 0.20
C GLY A 34 -13.41 -5.15 -0.84
N SER A 35 -14.20 -5.40 -1.88
CA SER A 35 -13.76 -5.99 -3.13
C SER A 35 -12.66 -5.11 -3.71
N GLY A 36 -11.42 -5.58 -3.70
CA GLY A 36 -10.37 -5.01 -4.54
C GLY A 36 -10.84 -5.07 -5.98
N GLN A 37 -11.25 -3.93 -6.53
CA GLN A 37 -11.58 -3.83 -7.94
C GLN A 37 -10.27 -3.89 -8.71
N GLY A 38 -10.12 -4.92 -9.54
CA GLY A 38 -9.15 -4.90 -10.62
C GLY A 38 -9.42 -3.66 -11.47
N GLN A 39 -8.46 -2.74 -11.50
CA GLN A 39 -8.58 -1.54 -12.31
C GLN A 39 -8.45 -1.93 -13.78
N ASP A 40 -9.58 -1.98 -14.45
CA ASP A 40 -9.66 -2.05 -15.90
C ASP A 40 -9.09 -0.77 -16.53
N ALA A 41 -8.68 -0.85 -17.80
CA ALA A 41 -8.17 0.28 -18.59
C ALA A 41 -9.14 1.49 -18.68
N ALA A 42 -10.37 1.35 -18.18
CA ALA A 42 -11.40 2.38 -18.14
C ALA A 42 -11.17 3.50 -17.09
N SER A 43 -10.25 3.33 -16.14
CA SER A 43 -9.95 4.36 -15.12
C SER A 43 -8.45 4.55 -14.86
N LEU A 44 -7.67 4.79 -15.92
CA LEU A 44 -6.27 5.19 -15.75
C LEU A 44 -6.16 6.49 -14.96
N PRO A 45 -5.21 6.62 -14.02
CA PRO A 45 -4.93 7.91 -13.41
C PRO A 45 -4.43 8.90 -14.48
N PRO A 46 -4.48 10.22 -14.19
CA PRO A 46 -3.88 11.24 -15.04
C PRO A 46 -2.40 10.94 -15.29
N ASP A 47 -1.90 11.29 -16.48
CA ASP A 47 -0.46 11.20 -16.75
C ASP A 47 0.28 12.31 -15.98
N PRO A 48 1.16 11.99 -15.03
CA PRO A 48 1.84 13.02 -14.25
C PRO A 48 2.99 13.69 -15.04
N GLY A 49 3.44 13.09 -16.15
CA GLY A 49 4.56 13.59 -16.95
C GLY A 49 5.79 13.96 -16.13
N GLU A 50 6.39 15.12 -16.44
CA GLU A 50 7.57 15.62 -15.70
C GLU A 50 7.24 16.06 -14.27
N ALA A 51 5.98 16.39 -13.96
CA ALA A 51 5.58 16.72 -12.59
C ALA A 51 5.74 15.51 -11.66
N GLY A 52 5.46 14.30 -12.17
CA GLY A 52 5.64 13.04 -11.45
C GLY A 52 7.09 12.69 -11.08
N LYS A 53 8.07 13.40 -11.65
CA LYS A 53 9.50 13.17 -11.41
C LYS A 53 10.14 14.20 -10.46
N GLN A 54 9.38 15.20 -10.01
CA GLN A 54 9.90 16.29 -9.17
C GLN A 54 10.20 15.86 -7.74
N THR A 55 9.55 14.80 -7.24
CA THR A 55 9.71 14.28 -5.89
C THR A 55 10.15 12.82 -5.93
N LEU A 56 10.68 12.34 -4.80
CA LEU A 56 11.06 10.93 -4.65
C LEU A 56 9.81 10.04 -4.74
N GLU A 57 8.77 10.42 -4.01
CA GLU A 57 7.45 9.78 -3.91
C GLU A 57 6.72 9.76 -5.26
N GLY A 58 6.86 10.81 -6.06
CA GLY A 58 6.04 11.05 -7.26
C GLY A 58 4.59 11.42 -6.94
N ILE A 59 3.72 11.25 -7.94
CA ILE A 59 2.28 11.55 -7.84
C ILE A 59 1.53 10.21 -7.86
N ASP A 60 0.64 10.03 -6.88
CA ASP A 60 -0.35 8.95 -6.76
C ASP A 60 -1.70 9.64 -6.53
N SER A 61 -2.45 9.86 -7.61
CA SER A 61 -3.66 10.68 -7.61
C SER A 61 -4.87 9.96 -7.02
N ASP A 62 -4.92 8.63 -7.16
CA ASP A 62 -6.01 7.80 -6.65
C ASP A 62 -5.71 7.18 -5.27
N ASN A 63 -4.51 7.40 -4.73
CA ASN A 63 -4.03 6.96 -3.42
C ASN A 63 -4.08 5.43 -3.27
N ASP A 64 -3.87 4.70 -4.37
CA ASP A 64 -3.85 3.24 -4.35
C ASP A 64 -2.49 2.67 -3.88
N GLY A 65 -1.47 3.53 -3.76
CA GLY A 65 -0.12 3.20 -3.35
C GLY A 65 0.85 2.93 -4.52
N VAL A 66 0.40 3.02 -5.77
CA VAL A 66 1.22 2.98 -7.00
C VAL A 66 1.28 4.39 -7.57
N ARG A 67 2.46 4.86 -7.97
CA ARG A 67 2.53 6.14 -8.68
C ARG A 67 1.79 6.06 -10.02
N ASP A 68 1.18 7.17 -10.40
CA ASP A 68 0.41 7.29 -11.64
C ASP A 68 1.23 6.90 -12.88
N ASP A 69 2.52 7.27 -12.93
CA ASP A 69 3.42 6.95 -14.06
C ASP A 69 3.58 5.42 -14.24
N LEU A 70 3.86 4.73 -13.14
CA LEU A 70 4.08 3.29 -13.12
C LEU A 70 2.78 2.50 -13.27
N GLN A 71 1.68 2.94 -12.63
CA GLN A 71 0.36 2.32 -12.77
C GLN A 71 -0.11 2.36 -14.23
N ARG A 72 0.07 3.50 -14.91
CA ARG A 72 -0.22 3.64 -16.35
C ARG A 72 0.65 2.72 -17.17
N TYR A 73 1.95 2.65 -16.92
CA TYR A 73 2.84 1.71 -17.61
C TYR A 73 2.34 0.27 -17.48
N ILE A 74 2.00 -0.18 -16.27
CA ILE A 74 1.52 -1.54 -16.01
C ILE A 74 0.22 -1.83 -16.79
N ILE A 75 -0.77 -0.94 -16.70
CA ILE A 75 -2.08 -1.15 -17.34
C ILE A 75 -1.99 -1.08 -18.87
N LEU A 76 -1.15 -0.21 -19.42
CA LEU A 76 -0.99 -0.05 -20.87
C LEU A 76 -0.12 -1.16 -21.50
N THR A 77 0.80 -1.75 -20.72
CA THR A 77 1.74 -2.78 -21.23
C THR A 77 1.18 -4.19 -21.12
N TYR A 78 0.43 -4.49 -20.05
CA TYR A 78 -0.01 -5.85 -19.75
C TYR A 78 -1.54 -5.95 -19.79
N SER A 79 -2.08 -6.73 -20.72
CA SER A 79 -3.53 -6.98 -20.82
C SER A 79 -4.06 -7.98 -19.78
N ASP A 80 -3.17 -8.81 -19.22
CA ASP A 80 -3.50 -9.87 -18.28
C ASP A 80 -3.70 -9.31 -16.86
N THR A 81 -4.87 -9.54 -16.25
CA THR A 81 -5.20 -9.02 -14.91
C THR A 81 -4.30 -9.58 -13.81
N PRO A 82 -4.06 -10.91 -13.72
CA PRO A 82 -3.11 -11.47 -12.75
C PRO A 82 -1.72 -10.84 -12.80
N THR A 83 -1.16 -10.67 -14.01
CA THR A 83 0.12 -9.98 -14.22
C THR A 83 0.09 -8.55 -13.68
N ARG A 84 -0.96 -7.78 -14.01
CA ARG A 84 -1.12 -6.40 -13.54
C ARG A 84 -1.19 -6.32 -12.01
N GLN A 85 -1.91 -7.24 -11.37
CA GLN A 85 -2.02 -7.28 -9.91
C GLN A 85 -0.67 -7.58 -9.24
N ALA A 86 0.05 -8.58 -9.73
CA ALA A 86 1.38 -8.92 -9.21
C ALA A 86 2.39 -7.78 -9.40
N LEU A 87 2.35 -7.10 -10.54
CA LEU A 87 3.18 -5.91 -10.80
C LEU A 87 2.79 -4.70 -9.93
N ALA A 88 1.51 -4.51 -9.65
CA ALA A 88 1.06 -3.46 -8.74
C ALA A 88 1.56 -3.72 -7.30
N GLN A 89 1.57 -4.97 -6.84
CA GLN A 89 2.16 -5.33 -5.55
C GLN A 89 3.67 -5.09 -5.54
N TYR A 90 4.36 -5.52 -6.59
CA TYR A 90 5.80 -5.25 -6.75
C TYR A 90 6.11 -3.76 -6.70
N ALA A 91 5.31 -2.95 -7.41
CA ALA A 91 5.43 -1.49 -7.42
C ALA A 91 5.25 -0.89 -6.02
N LYS A 92 4.18 -1.26 -5.31
CA LYS A 92 3.91 -0.80 -3.93
C LYS A 92 5.08 -1.13 -3.00
N ALA A 93 5.54 -2.37 -3.03
CA ALA A 93 6.61 -2.84 -2.15
C ALA A 93 7.96 -2.16 -2.44
N GLN A 94 8.32 -2.01 -3.71
CA GLN A 94 9.53 -1.28 -4.12
C GLN A 94 9.47 0.20 -3.78
N GLN A 95 8.32 0.86 -3.96
CA GLN A 95 8.14 2.26 -3.57
C GLN A 95 8.26 2.43 -2.06
N SER A 96 7.64 1.54 -1.28
CA SER A 96 7.82 1.49 0.18
C SER A 96 9.30 1.34 0.56
N MET A 97 10.03 0.44 -0.10
CA MET A 97 11.46 0.22 0.15
C MET A 97 12.28 1.49 -0.12
N ILE A 98 12.02 2.19 -1.22
CA ILE A 98 12.70 3.44 -1.60
C ILE A 98 12.43 4.55 -0.58
N LEU A 99 11.18 4.71 -0.14
CA LEU A 99 10.77 5.76 0.81
C LEU A 99 11.22 5.46 2.25
N SER A 100 11.46 4.19 2.57
CA SER A 100 11.90 3.75 3.89
C SER A 100 13.42 3.55 4.00
N SER A 101 14.22 4.16 3.12
CA SER A 101 15.68 3.97 3.07
C SER A 101 16.41 4.33 4.38
N GLY A 102 15.77 5.05 5.30
CA GLY A 102 16.28 5.37 6.64
C GLY A 102 16.02 4.31 7.72
N SER A 103 15.27 3.23 7.43
CA SER A 103 14.87 2.20 8.40
C SER A 103 15.14 0.80 7.88
N ALA A 104 16.03 0.08 8.58
CA ALA A 104 16.34 -1.31 8.24
C ALA A 104 15.13 -2.25 8.43
N GLU A 105 14.32 -2.02 9.47
CA GLU A 105 13.10 -2.80 9.72
C GLU A 105 12.08 -2.64 8.60
N GLN A 106 11.82 -1.40 8.17
CA GLN A 106 10.88 -1.14 7.07
C GLN A 106 11.42 -1.65 5.72
N SER A 107 12.73 -1.56 5.51
CA SER A 107 13.40 -2.14 4.34
C SER A 107 13.25 -3.66 4.31
N LEU A 108 13.37 -4.33 5.46
CA LEU A 108 13.15 -5.77 5.57
C LEU A 108 11.69 -6.17 5.30
N ASN A 109 10.73 -5.43 5.84
CA ASN A 109 9.31 -5.68 5.55
C ASN A 109 9.02 -5.52 4.06
N SER A 110 9.51 -4.43 3.46
CA SER A 110 9.34 -4.18 2.02
C SER A 110 10.02 -5.27 1.18
N ALA A 111 11.20 -5.76 1.58
CA ALA A 111 11.89 -6.84 0.88
C ALA A 111 11.12 -8.17 0.91
N ASN A 112 10.46 -8.49 2.02
CA ASN A 112 9.58 -9.66 2.08
C ASN A 112 8.40 -9.52 1.10
N GLU A 113 7.76 -8.35 1.05
CA GLU A 113 6.66 -8.08 0.10
C GLU A 113 7.15 -8.11 -1.36
N ILE A 114 8.36 -7.62 -1.63
CA ILE A 114 8.99 -7.72 -2.95
C ILE A 114 9.15 -9.20 -3.33
N VAL A 115 9.69 -10.04 -2.45
CA VAL A 115 9.84 -11.48 -2.73
C VAL A 115 8.49 -12.12 -3.06
N ARG A 116 7.44 -11.86 -2.27
CA ARG A 116 6.09 -12.37 -2.55
C ARG A 116 5.55 -11.92 -3.91
N SER A 117 5.71 -10.64 -4.25
CA SER A 117 5.28 -10.14 -5.56
C SER A 117 6.05 -10.77 -6.73
N VAL A 118 7.36 -11.00 -6.57
CA VAL A 118 8.20 -11.67 -7.59
C VAL A 118 7.79 -13.12 -7.79
N GLU A 119 7.43 -13.83 -6.72
CA GLU A 119 6.89 -15.19 -6.83
C GLU A 119 5.60 -15.21 -7.67
N CYS A 120 4.73 -14.20 -7.49
CA CYS A 120 3.50 -14.07 -8.26
C CYS A 120 3.72 -13.67 -9.71
N ILE A 121 4.70 -12.81 -9.99
CA ILE A 121 5.10 -12.51 -11.37
C ILE A 121 5.67 -13.79 -12.02
N ALA A 122 6.51 -14.55 -11.33
CA ALA A 122 7.06 -15.81 -11.83
C ALA A 122 5.97 -16.86 -12.09
N PHE A 123 4.93 -16.92 -11.24
CA PHE A 123 3.79 -17.82 -11.44
C PHE A 123 2.93 -17.43 -12.64
N THR A 124 2.62 -16.13 -12.79
CA THR A 124 1.76 -15.63 -13.88
C THR A 124 2.50 -15.52 -15.22
N ARG A 125 3.82 -15.41 -15.19
CA ARG A 125 4.70 -15.20 -16.35
C ARG A 125 5.95 -16.08 -16.32
N PRO A 126 5.80 -17.41 -16.31
CA PRO A 126 6.93 -18.32 -16.10
C PRO A 126 8.04 -18.19 -17.16
N ASP A 127 7.69 -17.79 -18.38
CA ASP A 127 8.63 -17.72 -19.50
C ASP A 127 9.41 -16.41 -19.57
N ASP A 128 8.89 -15.31 -18.99
CA ASP A 128 9.49 -13.98 -19.14
C ASP A 128 9.43 -13.07 -17.88
N PHE A 129 9.21 -13.64 -16.70
CA PHE A 129 9.10 -12.88 -15.45
C PHE A 129 10.31 -11.97 -15.18
N SER A 130 11.53 -12.40 -15.53
CA SER A 130 12.73 -11.58 -15.32
C SER A 130 12.69 -10.31 -16.17
N GLN A 131 12.30 -10.42 -17.44
CA GLN A 131 12.19 -9.27 -18.36
C GLN A 131 11.09 -8.32 -17.90
N VAL A 132 9.97 -8.87 -17.42
CA VAL A 132 8.84 -8.10 -16.88
C VAL A 132 9.25 -7.29 -15.66
N ILE A 133 9.98 -7.92 -14.72
CA ILE A 133 10.49 -7.25 -13.52
C ILE A 133 11.50 -6.17 -13.91
N ASP A 134 12.43 -6.44 -14.81
CA ASP A 134 13.44 -5.47 -15.22
C ASP A 134 12.82 -4.25 -15.91
N ALA A 135 11.83 -4.47 -16.78
CA ALA A 135 11.10 -3.40 -17.44
C ALA A 135 10.29 -2.55 -16.43
N ALA A 136 9.57 -3.18 -15.51
CA ALA A 136 8.86 -2.47 -14.44
C ALA A 136 9.83 -1.71 -13.52
N ARG A 137 10.99 -2.27 -13.21
CA ARG A 137 12.04 -1.60 -12.42
C ARG A 137 12.60 -0.37 -13.12
N ALA A 138 12.76 -0.41 -14.45
CA ALA A 138 13.24 0.74 -15.22
C ALA A 138 12.29 1.94 -15.10
N GLU A 139 10.99 1.70 -15.20
CA GLU A 139 9.96 2.73 -14.99
C GLU A 139 9.90 3.17 -13.52
N LEU A 140 10.09 2.22 -12.59
CA LEU A 140 10.10 2.51 -11.17
C LEU A 140 11.27 3.43 -10.76
N LEU A 141 12.45 3.23 -11.36
CA LEU A 141 13.71 3.92 -11.06
C LEU A 141 14.08 4.98 -12.11
N ASN A 142 13.08 5.65 -12.69
CA ASN A 142 13.23 6.61 -13.78
C ASN A 142 13.81 8.00 -13.40
N THR A 143 14.37 8.17 -12.20
CA THR A 143 15.09 9.37 -11.77
C THR A 143 16.36 9.03 -10.99
N GLU A 144 17.36 9.92 -11.02
CA GLU A 144 18.59 9.74 -10.24
C GLU A 144 18.31 9.62 -8.73
N ALA A 145 17.38 10.42 -8.20
CA ALA A 145 17.00 10.38 -6.80
C ALA A 145 16.43 9.01 -6.39
N ARG A 146 15.57 8.41 -7.23
CA ARG A 146 14.99 7.08 -7.00
C ARG A 146 16.05 5.98 -7.04
N ILE A 147 17.00 6.04 -7.97
CA ILE A 147 18.11 5.09 -8.05
C ILE A 147 18.97 5.16 -6.78
N ARG A 148 19.34 6.36 -6.33
CA ARG A 148 20.15 6.53 -5.11
C ARG A 148 19.45 6.00 -3.87
N ALA A 149 18.16 6.32 -3.71
CA ALA A 149 17.35 5.83 -2.59
C ALA A 149 17.16 4.31 -2.63
N PHE A 150 16.95 3.72 -3.82
CA PHE A 150 16.91 2.26 -4.00
C PHE A 150 18.21 1.59 -3.55
N VAL A 151 19.36 2.09 -4.00
CA VAL A 151 20.67 1.55 -3.60
C VAL A 151 20.86 1.65 -2.08
N ALA A 152 20.51 2.78 -1.48
CA ALA A 152 20.60 2.98 -0.04
C ALA A 152 19.69 1.99 0.73
N ALA A 153 18.43 1.84 0.33
CA ALA A 153 17.51 0.90 0.95
C ALA A 153 17.99 -0.56 0.80
N ASN A 154 18.54 -0.91 -0.36
CA ASN A 154 19.03 -2.26 -0.63
C ASN A 154 20.23 -2.65 0.24
N THR A 155 20.99 -1.69 0.77
CA THR A 155 22.08 -1.99 1.72
C THR A 155 21.59 -2.63 3.01
N HIS A 156 20.36 -2.34 3.45
CA HIS A 156 19.80 -2.88 4.70
C HIS A 156 19.49 -4.37 4.62
N VAL A 157 19.22 -4.89 3.42
CA VAL A 157 18.83 -6.29 3.19
C VAL A 157 19.89 -7.08 2.40
N SER A 158 21.02 -6.45 2.10
CA SER A 158 22.11 -7.07 1.36
C SER A 158 22.68 -8.26 2.14
N GLY A 159 22.72 -9.43 1.50
CA GLY A 159 23.24 -10.67 2.09
C GLY A 159 22.23 -11.43 2.97
N MET A 160 20.99 -10.94 3.10
CA MET A 160 19.92 -11.69 3.77
C MET A 160 19.38 -12.81 2.88
N VAL A 161 18.79 -13.82 3.52
CA VAL A 161 18.13 -14.95 2.87
C VAL A 161 16.64 -14.85 3.13
N PHE A 162 15.83 -14.99 2.08
CA PHE A 162 14.37 -14.95 2.16
C PHE A 162 13.79 -16.33 1.86
N THR A 163 12.75 -16.72 2.61
CA THR A 163 12.08 -18.01 2.43
C THR A 163 11.01 -17.89 1.35
N MET A 164 11.14 -18.72 0.32
CA MET A 164 10.15 -18.80 -0.75
C MET A 164 8.88 -19.55 -0.32
N THR A 165 7.75 -19.21 -0.93
CA THR A 165 6.51 -20.00 -0.83
C THR A 165 6.72 -21.35 -1.49
N ASP A 166 6.14 -22.42 -0.93
CA ASP A 166 6.14 -23.72 -1.61
C ASP A 166 5.40 -23.59 -2.95
N SER A 167 5.93 -24.24 -3.99
CA SER A 167 5.34 -24.29 -5.32
C SER A 167 3.88 -24.78 -5.31
N GLU A 168 3.51 -25.68 -4.40
CA GLU A 168 2.14 -26.19 -4.27
C GLU A 168 1.17 -25.15 -3.70
N GLU A 169 1.68 -24.17 -2.94
CA GLU A 169 0.88 -23.14 -2.27
C GLU A 169 0.89 -21.80 -3.02
N LEU A 170 1.82 -21.62 -3.98
CA LEU A 170 2.08 -20.37 -4.67
C LEU A 170 0.86 -19.79 -5.39
N ALA A 171 0.06 -20.63 -6.05
CA ALA A 171 -1.15 -20.18 -6.74
C ALA A 171 -2.16 -19.51 -5.79
N ASN A 172 -2.17 -19.91 -4.51
CA ASN A 172 -3.09 -19.38 -3.49
C ASN A 172 -2.52 -18.18 -2.72
N SER A 173 -1.21 -17.93 -2.84
CA SER A 173 -0.55 -16.79 -2.18
C SER A 173 -0.65 -15.50 -3.00
N CYS A 174 -0.85 -15.61 -4.32
CA CYS A 174 -1.09 -14.47 -5.21
C CYS A 174 -2.51 -13.93 -5.05
N LYS A 175 -2.63 -12.73 -4.48
CA LYS A 175 -3.90 -12.07 -4.17
C LYS A 175 -4.06 -10.75 -4.91
#